data_AF-T1GEC9-F1
#
_entry.id   AF-T1GEC9-F1
#
_cell.length_a   1.000
_cell.length_b   1.000
_cell.length_c   1.000
_cell.angle_alpha   90.00
_cell.angle_beta   90.00
_cell.angle_gamma   90.00
#
_symmetry.space_group_name_H-M   'P 1'
#
loop_
_entity.id
_entity.type
_entity.pdbx_description
1 polymer ?
#
loop_
_entity_poly.entity_id
_entity_poly.type
_entity_poly.pdbx_seq_one_letter_code
_entity_poly.pdbx_strand_id
1 'polypeptide(L)'
;MFEARLLQAMDNSHVSLVSLTLRSDGFDKFRCDRNLSMGMNLASMSKILKCANNNDTVTMKAQDNADAVTFMFESQNQEKVSDYEMKLMNIDQEHLGIPETEYSCVVKMPSMEFARICRDLSQFGESVVICCTKEGVKFSASGDVGSANVKLAQTTASTRKKKL
;
A
#
# COMPACT_ATOMS: atom_id res chain seq x y z
N MET A 1 -10.48 11.52 -15.96
CA MET A 1 -10.34 11.23 -14.52
C MET A 1 -8.85 11.24 -14.23
N PHE A 2 -8.34 12.22 -13.48
CA PHE A 2 -6.90 12.33 -13.21
C PHE A 2 -6.55 11.38 -12.06
N GLU A 3 -5.88 10.27 -12.37
CA GLU A 3 -5.31 9.39 -11.35
C GLU A 3 -3.90 9.87 -11.03
N ALA A 4 -3.63 10.22 -9.77
CA ALA A 4 -2.28 10.47 -9.32
C ALA A 4 -1.64 9.12 -8.96
N ARG A 5 -0.84 8.59 -9.88
CA ARG A 5 0.00 7.43 -9.60
C ARG A 5 1.11 7.89 -8.67
N LEU A 6 1.04 7.48 -7.41
CA LEU A 6 1.90 8.05 -6.37
C LEU A 6 3.24 7.35 -6.32
N LEU A 7 3.26 6.03 -6.47
CA LEU A 7 4.48 5.24 -6.30
C LEU A 7 4.39 3.88 -7.00
N GLN A 8 5.45 3.51 -7.70
CA GLN A 8 5.73 2.14 -8.11
C GLN A 8 7.18 1.82 -7.73
N ALA A 9 7.41 0.74 -7.00
CA ALA A 9 8.75 0.36 -6.56
C ALA A 9 8.87 -1.16 -6.42
N MET A 10 10.05 -1.68 -6.74
CA MET A 10 10.43 -3.07 -6.47
C MET A 10 11.24 -3.18 -5.19
N ASP A 11 11.24 -4.36 -4.58
CA ASP A 11 12.21 -4.69 -3.54
C ASP A 11 13.61 -4.95 -4.13
N ASN A 12 14.64 -4.98 -3.28
CA ASN A 12 16.04 -5.16 -3.72
C ASN A 12 16.29 -6.48 -4.45
N SER A 13 15.47 -7.53 -4.22
CA SER A 13 15.59 -8.81 -4.91
C SER A 13 14.84 -8.85 -6.25
N HIS A 14 14.11 -7.78 -6.60
CA HIS A 14 13.27 -7.68 -7.79
C HIS A 14 12.20 -8.80 -7.89
N VAL A 15 11.69 -9.29 -6.75
CA VAL A 15 10.67 -10.34 -6.69
C VAL A 15 9.27 -9.75 -6.47
N SER A 16 9.19 -8.68 -5.67
CA SER A 16 7.93 -8.06 -5.27
C SER A 16 7.83 -6.63 -5.80
N LEU A 17 6.65 -6.30 -6.35
CA LEU A 17 6.31 -4.98 -6.85
C LEU A 17 5.20 -4.36 -6.00
N VAL A 18 5.42 -3.15 -5.51
CA VAL A 18 4.38 -2.32 -4.88
C VAL A 18 3.94 -1.26 -5.88
N SER A 19 2.63 -1.14 -6.10
CA SER A 19 2.02 -0.07 -6.88
C SER A 19 0.95 0.61 -6.04
N LEU A 20 1.14 1.89 -5.73
CA LEU A 20 0.24 2.71 -4.93
C LEU A 20 -0.36 3.83 -5.78
N THR A 21 -1.69 3.94 -5.73
CA THR A 21 -2.45 4.99 -6.41
C THR A 21 -3.32 5.71 -5.39
N LEU A 22 -3.20 7.03 -5.33
CA LEU A 22 -4.12 7.89 -4.59
C LEU A 22 -4.94 8.67 -5.61
N ARG A 23 -6.25 8.46 -5.59
CA ARG A 23 -7.13 9.12 -6.55
C ARG A 23 -7.33 10.57 -6.15
N SER A 24 -7.41 11.47 -7.13
CA SER A 24 -7.60 12.90 -6.89
C SER A 24 -8.89 13.23 -6.15
N ASP A 25 -9.93 12.41 -6.28
CA ASP A 25 -11.21 12.51 -5.56
C ASP A 25 -11.11 12.11 -4.08
N GLY A 26 -9.99 11.54 -3.65
CA GLY A 26 -9.69 11.24 -2.24
C GLY A 26 -9.08 12.41 -1.46
N PHE A 27 -8.84 13.55 -2.09
CA PHE A 27 -8.24 14.73 -1.46
C PHE A 27 -9.26 15.88 -1.38
N ASP A 28 -9.26 16.60 -0.25
CA ASP A 28 -10.09 17.82 -0.09
C ASP A 28 -9.71 18.91 -1.10
N LYS A 29 -8.40 19.03 -1.38
CA LYS A 29 -7.84 19.93 -2.38
C LYS A 29 -6.73 19.20 -3.13
N PHE A 30 -6.87 19.12 -4.44
CA PHE A 30 -5.84 18.55 -5.32
C PHE A 30 -5.55 19.51 -6.46
N ARG A 31 -4.28 19.87 -6.64
CA ARG A 31 -3.80 20.67 -7.77
C ARG A 31 -2.45 20.11 -8.21
N CYS A 32 -2.37 19.72 -9.47
CA CYS A 32 -1.17 19.22 -10.11
C CYS A 32 -1.21 19.72 -11.56
N ASP A 33 -0.56 20.85 -11.82
CA ASP A 33 -0.66 21.54 -13.12
C ASP A 33 0.13 20.81 -14.22
N ARG A 34 1.14 20.03 -13.83
CA ARG A 34 2.03 19.25 -14.70
C ARG A 34 2.40 17.94 -14.02
N ASN A 35 2.77 16.94 -14.83
CA ASN A 35 3.32 15.70 -14.30
C ASN A 35 4.62 16.00 -13.56
N LEU A 36 4.63 15.73 -12.25
CA LEU A 36 5.76 15.95 -11.36
C LEU A 36 6.26 14.60 -10.82
N SER A 37 7.57 14.36 -10.92
CA SER A 37 8.24 13.24 -10.26
C SER A 37 8.91 13.72 -8.99
N MET A 38 8.63 13.07 -7.86
CA MET A 38 9.26 13.36 -6.59
C MET A 38 9.98 12.11 -6.10
N GLY A 39 11.31 12.06 -6.28
CA GLY A 39 12.11 10.98 -5.73
C GLY A 39 12.24 11.13 -4.22
N MET A 40 11.60 10.25 -3.45
CA MET A 40 11.47 10.41 -2.00
C MET A 40 12.10 9.22 -1.27
N ASN A 41 12.87 9.51 -0.22
CA ASN A 41 13.28 8.47 0.72
C ASN A 41 12.11 8.13 1.66
N LEU A 42 11.53 6.93 1.49
CA LEU A 42 10.36 6.50 2.28
C LEU A 42 10.63 6.41 3.78
N ALA A 43 11.86 6.11 4.20
CA ALA A 43 12.21 6.07 5.62
C ALA A 43 12.20 7.48 6.23
N SER A 44 12.73 8.47 5.52
CA SER A 44 12.66 9.88 5.93
C SER A 44 11.23 10.41 5.91
N MET A 45 10.46 10.10 4.86
CA MET A 45 9.04 10.45 4.77
C MET A 45 8.25 9.87 5.95
N SER A 46 8.48 8.60 6.31
CA SER A 46 7.82 7.96 7.45
C SER A 46 8.13 8.68 8.77
N LYS A 47 9.37 9.15 8.97
CA LYS A 47 9.73 9.94 10.16
C LYS A 47 8.95 11.25 10.24
N ILE A 48 8.82 11.95 9.11
CA ILE A 48 8.05 13.20 9.02
C ILE A 48 6.57 12.93 9.29
N LEU A 49 5.98 11.94 8.64
CA LEU A 49 4.56 11.58 8.82
C LEU A 49 4.22 11.16 10.25
N LYS A 50 5.17 10.58 11.01
CA LYS A 50 4.98 10.27 12.43
C LYS A 50 4.84 11.50 13.33
N CYS A 51 5.18 12.69 12.85
CA CYS A 51 4.99 13.94 13.58
C CYS A 51 3.55 14.49 13.45
N ALA A 52 2.76 13.98 12.51
CA ALA A 52 1.35 14.34 12.38
C ALA A 52 0.50 13.57 13.41
N ASN A 53 -0.50 14.22 13.98
CA ASN A 53 -1.53 13.52 14.73
C ASN A 53 -2.53 12.84 13.78
N ASN A 54 -3.24 11.82 14.27
CA ASN A 54 -4.23 11.06 13.49
C ASN A 54 -5.34 11.91 12.86
N ASN A 55 -5.59 13.10 13.43
CA ASN A 55 -6.68 13.98 13.05
C ASN A 55 -6.19 15.26 12.33
N ASP A 56 -4.88 15.40 12.13
CA ASP A 56 -4.33 16.57 11.47
C ASP A 56 -4.62 16.53 9.96
N THR A 57 -4.85 17.70 9.38
CA THR A 57 -4.88 17.85 7.92
C THR A 57 -3.44 17.85 7.41
N VAL A 58 -3.15 16.97 6.46
CA VAL A 58 -1.83 16.85 5.85
C VAL A 58 -1.83 17.42 4.44
N THR A 59 -1.03 18.45 4.22
CA THR A 59 -0.83 19.07 2.91
C THR A 59 0.60 18.82 2.42
N MET A 60 0.73 18.30 1.20
CA MET A 60 2.03 18.12 0.53
C MET A 60 2.18 19.16 -0.59
N LYS A 61 3.30 19.88 -0.61
CA LYS A 61 3.59 20.94 -1.60
C LYS A 61 4.98 20.75 -2.19
N ALA A 62 5.07 20.89 -3.51
CA ALA A 62 6.32 20.92 -4.24
C ALA A 62 6.18 21.88 -5.44
N GLN A 63 7.28 22.50 -5.84
CA GLN A 63 7.37 23.30 -7.06
C GLN A 63 7.67 22.40 -8.28
N ASP A 64 7.49 22.93 -9.50
CA ASP A 64 7.68 22.16 -10.76
C ASP A 64 9.08 21.54 -10.91
N ASN A 65 10.12 22.23 -10.44
CA ASN A 65 11.51 21.74 -10.41
C ASN A 65 12.02 21.67 -8.98
N ALA A 66 11.22 21.09 -8.09
CA ALA A 66 11.53 20.99 -6.68
C ALA A 66 12.80 20.19 -6.41
N ASP A 67 13.69 20.74 -5.59
CA ASP A 67 14.76 20.05 -4.89
C ASP A 67 14.31 19.55 -3.50
N ALA A 68 13.15 20.03 -3.03
CA ALA A 68 12.54 19.63 -1.77
C ALA A 68 11.00 19.60 -1.85
N VAL A 69 10.41 18.78 -1.01
CA VAL A 69 8.95 18.71 -0.77
C VAL A 69 8.65 19.18 0.65
N THR A 70 7.59 19.95 0.80
CA THR A 70 7.10 20.43 2.09
C THR A 70 5.86 19.66 2.51
N PHE A 71 5.86 19.17 3.74
CA PHE A 71 4.70 18.63 4.44
C PHE A 71 4.24 19.62 5.49
N MET A 72 2.98 19.99 5.40
CA MET A 72 2.32 20.89 6.34
C MET A 72 1.24 20.10 7.09
N PHE A 73 1.32 20.09 8.41
CA PHE A 73 0.34 19.45 9.28
C PHE A 73 -0.42 20.51 10.07
N GLU A 74 -1.74 20.53 9.92
CA GLU A 74 -2.63 21.50 10.54
C GLU A 74 -3.58 20.79 11.51
N SER A 75 -3.62 21.22 12.77
CA SER A 75 -4.55 20.67 13.75
C SER A 75 -5.99 21.07 13.43
N GLN A 76 -6.97 20.26 13.83
CA GLN A 76 -8.39 20.54 13.56
C GLN A 76 -8.87 21.88 14.13
N ASN A 77 -8.31 22.32 15.26
CA ASN A 77 -8.61 23.60 15.90
C ASN A 77 -7.77 24.76 15.35
N GLN A 78 -6.89 24.52 14.37
CA GLN A 78 -6.00 25.50 13.74
C GLN A 78 -5.01 26.20 14.69
N GLU A 79 -4.88 25.72 15.94
CA GLU A 79 -3.94 26.29 16.91
C GLU A 79 -2.49 25.91 16.60
N LYS A 80 -2.26 24.82 15.87
CA LYS A 80 -0.94 24.33 15.53
C LYS A 80 -0.83 24.08 14.03
N VAL A 81 0.20 24.68 13.44
CA VAL A 81 0.68 24.39 12.09
C VAL A 81 2.14 23.99 12.19
N SER A 82 2.50 22.87 11.56
CA SER A 82 3.87 22.36 11.54
C SER A 82 4.33 22.14 10.10
N ASP A 83 5.45 22.76 9.73
CA ASP A 83 6.06 22.63 8.42
C ASP A 83 7.33 21.79 8.49
N TYR A 84 7.41 20.78 7.63
CA TYR A 84 8.56 19.89 7.50
C TYR A 84 9.02 19.86 6.05
N GLU A 85 10.30 20.12 5.83
CA GLU A 85 10.90 20.05 4.51
C GLU A 85 11.76 18.79 4.36
N MET A 86 11.65 18.12 3.22
CA MET A 86 12.45 16.95 2.87
C MET A 86 13.09 17.15 1.50
N LYS A 87 14.41 16.98 1.42
CA LYS A 87 15.12 16.98 0.14
C LYS A 87 14.69 15.80 -0.73
N LEU A 88 14.45 16.09 -1.99
CA LEU A 88 14.17 15.11 -3.02
C LEU A 88 15.47 14.51 -3.55
N MET A 89 15.37 13.30 -4.05
CA MET A 89 16.46 12.56 -4.68
C MET A 89 16.20 12.48 -6.17
N ASN A 90 17.26 12.46 -6.96
CA ASN A 90 17.14 12.10 -8.35
C ASN A 90 17.00 10.57 -8.44
N ILE A 91 15.88 10.10 -8.95
CA ILE A 91 15.58 8.67 -9.10
C ILE A 91 15.15 8.45 -10.55
N ASP A 92 15.81 7.52 -11.22
CA ASP A 92 15.44 7.12 -12.56
C ASP A 92 14.05 6.46 -12.53
N GLN A 93 13.16 6.95 -13.38
CA GLN A 93 11.79 6.44 -13.46
C GLN A 93 11.76 5.16 -14.31
N GLU A 94 11.76 4.02 -13.65
CA GLU A 94 11.42 2.75 -14.31
C GLU A 94 9.93 2.45 -14.15
N HIS A 95 9.17 2.71 -15.20
CA HIS A 95 7.75 2.36 -15.24
C HIS A 95 7.57 0.94 -15.78
N LEU A 96 7.18 0.03 -14.88
CA LEU A 96 6.83 -1.33 -15.26
C LEU A 96 5.34 -1.37 -15.62
N GLY A 97 5.05 -1.79 -16.84
CA GLY A 97 3.69 -2.10 -17.28
C GLY A 97 3.18 -3.34 -16.57
N ILE A 98 2.07 -3.22 -15.85
CA ILE A 98 1.40 -4.35 -15.20
C ILE A 98 0.35 -4.88 -16.19
N PRO A 99 0.51 -6.09 -16.73
CA PRO A 99 -0.46 -6.63 -17.68
C PRO A 99 -1.79 -6.95 -16.99
N GLU A 100 -2.89 -6.65 -17.67
CA GLU A 100 -4.20 -7.16 -17.25
C GLU A 100 -4.20 -8.68 -17.42
N THR A 101 -4.36 -9.39 -16.31
CA THR A 101 -4.31 -10.86 -16.26
C THR A 101 -5.62 -11.37 -15.70
N GLU A 102 -6.24 -12.34 -16.36
CA GLU A 102 -7.38 -13.06 -15.79
C GLU A 102 -6.88 -14.01 -14.68
N TYR A 103 -7.31 -13.75 -13.45
CA TYR A 103 -6.97 -14.59 -12.31
C TYR A 103 -7.92 -15.80 -12.20
N SER A 104 -7.36 -17.00 -12.06
CA SER A 104 -8.13 -18.23 -11.85
C SER A 104 -8.97 -18.24 -10.56
N CYS A 105 -8.57 -17.45 -9.56
CA CYS A 105 -9.28 -17.31 -8.29
C CYS A 105 -9.06 -15.92 -7.67
N VAL A 106 -10.10 -15.37 -7.05
CA VAL A 106 -10.04 -14.14 -6.26
C VAL A 106 -10.69 -14.39 -4.89
N VAL A 107 -9.89 -14.29 -3.83
CA VAL A 107 -10.38 -14.47 -2.45
C VAL A 107 -10.44 -13.12 -1.76
N LYS A 108 -11.61 -12.78 -1.19
CA LYS A 108 -11.78 -11.59 -0.34
C LYS A 108 -11.96 -12.03 1.10
N MET A 109 -11.10 -11.55 1.99
CA MET A 109 -11.14 -11.86 3.43
C MET A 109 -10.74 -10.63 4.27
N PRO A 110 -11.02 -10.63 5.58
CA PRO A 110 -10.52 -9.59 6.48
C PRO A 110 -8.99 -9.52 6.45
N SER A 111 -8.43 -8.33 6.24
CA SER A 111 -6.98 -8.12 6.18
C SER A 111 -6.27 -8.56 7.46
N MET A 112 -6.90 -8.34 8.61
CA MET A 112 -6.39 -8.77 9.92
C MET A 112 -6.27 -10.29 10.04
N GLU A 113 -7.17 -11.03 9.39
CA GLU A 113 -7.12 -12.50 9.38
C GLU A 113 -6.00 -13.01 8.48
N PHE A 114 -5.87 -12.44 7.28
CA PHE A 114 -4.76 -12.78 6.39
C PHE A 114 -3.39 -12.48 7.03
N ALA A 115 -3.24 -11.34 7.69
CA ALA A 115 -2.02 -10.96 8.41
C ALA A 115 -1.69 -11.93 9.57
N ARG A 116 -2.71 -12.39 10.29
CA ARG A 116 -2.55 -13.41 11.34
C ARG A 116 -2.08 -14.74 10.74
N ILE A 117 -2.72 -15.22 9.68
CA ILE A 117 -2.35 -16.47 8.99
C ILE A 117 -0.88 -16.42 8.55
N CYS A 118 -0.44 -15.34 7.91
CA CYS A 118 0.97 -15.19 7.50
C CYS A 118 1.93 -15.25 8.70
N ARG A 119 1.61 -14.59 9.81
CA ARG A 119 2.45 -14.58 11.03
C ARG A 119 2.52 -15.95 11.70
N ASP A 120 1.40 -16.64 11.77
CA ASP A 120 1.33 -17.95 12.42
C ASP A 120 2.07 -19.01 11.59
N LEU A 121 1.88 -18.99 10.26
CA LEU A 121 2.54 -19.94 9.36
C LEU A 121 4.05 -19.69 9.21
N SER A 122 4.52 -18.44 9.38
CA SER A 122 5.96 -18.15 9.34
C SER A 122 6.73 -18.78 10.51
N GLN A 123 6.04 -19.25 11.55
CA GLN A 123 6.67 -20.00 12.65
C GLN A 123 6.96 -21.46 12.25
N PHE A 124 6.34 -21.98 11.19
CA PHE A 124 6.47 -23.37 10.76
C PHE A 124 7.35 -23.53 9.52
N GLY A 125 7.38 -22.55 8.62
CA GLY A 125 8.22 -22.61 7.43
C GLY A 125 8.35 -21.27 6.72
N GLU A 126 9.37 -21.17 5.87
CA GLU A 126 9.68 -19.95 5.09
C GLU A 126 8.75 -19.77 3.89
N SER A 127 8.12 -20.86 3.43
CA SER A 127 7.22 -20.87 2.27
C SER A 127 5.80 -21.23 2.66
N VAL A 128 4.83 -20.50 2.11
CA VAL A 128 3.39 -20.76 2.28
C VAL A 128 2.80 -21.20 0.94
N VAL A 129 2.17 -22.37 0.94
CA VAL A 129 1.39 -22.87 -0.20
C VAL A 129 -0.06 -22.43 -0.03
N ILE A 130 -0.57 -21.70 -1.02
CA ILE A 130 -1.96 -21.25 -1.08
C ILE A 130 -2.70 -22.08 -2.13
N CYS A 131 -3.72 -22.83 -1.70
CA CYS A 131 -4.52 -23.69 -2.57
C CYS A 131 -6.00 -23.31 -2.49
N CYS A 132 -6.60 -22.99 -3.63
CA CYS A 132 -8.02 -22.66 -3.73
C CYS A 132 -8.78 -23.81 -4.38
N THR A 133 -9.83 -24.29 -3.72
CA THR A 133 -10.74 -25.34 -4.22
C THR A 133 -12.19 -24.89 -4.10
N LYS A 134 -13.14 -25.75 -4.52
CA LYS A 134 -14.57 -25.50 -4.33
C LYS A 134 -14.98 -25.42 -2.84
N GLU A 135 -14.18 -25.99 -1.94
CA GLU A 135 -14.44 -26.00 -0.50
C GLU A 135 -13.94 -24.73 0.21
N GLY A 136 -13.08 -23.94 -0.45
CA GLY A 136 -12.51 -22.72 0.11
C GLY A 136 -11.03 -22.52 -0.22
N VAL A 137 -10.36 -21.70 0.58
CA VAL A 137 -8.90 -21.45 0.48
C VAL A 137 -8.17 -22.16 1.62
N LYS A 138 -7.05 -22.79 1.30
CA LYS A 138 -6.15 -23.45 2.24
C LYS A 138 -4.77 -22.80 2.18
N PHE A 139 -4.24 -22.45 3.34
CA PHE A 139 -2.85 -22.01 3.54
C PHE A 139 -2.09 -23.10 4.27
N SER A 140 -0.93 -23.48 3.76
CA SER A 140 -0.10 -24.55 4.30
C SER A 140 1.36 -24.12 4.39
N ALA A 141 2.02 -24.43 5.49
CA ALA A 141 3.48 -24.28 5.65
C ALA A 141 4.05 -25.54 6.30
N SER A 142 5.28 -25.88 5.95
CA SER A 142 5.99 -27.03 6.51
C SER A 142 7.47 -26.69 6.66
N GLY A 143 8.07 -27.15 7.75
CA GLY A 143 9.49 -27.01 8.05
C GLY A 143 9.88 -27.93 9.20
N ASP A 144 11.03 -27.67 9.82
CA ASP A 144 11.66 -28.60 10.76
C ASP A 144 10.83 -28.85 12.03
N VAL A 145 10.08 -27.84 12.49
CA VAL A 145 9.22 -27.93 13.68
C VAL A 145 7.93 -28.71 13.39
N GLY A 146 7.53 -28.83 12.13
CA GLY A 146 6.33 -29.53 11.70
C GLY A 146 5.57 -28.82 10.59
N SER A 147 4.28 -29.13 10.47
CA SER A 147 3.41 -28.59 9.42
C SER A 147 2.18 -27.89 10.01
N ALA A 148 1.77 -26.79 9.38
CA ALA A 148 0.57 -26.04 9.74
C ALA A 148 -0.37 -25.90 8.55
N ASN A 149 -1.68 -25.94 8.82
CA ASN A 149 -2.73 -25.86 7.81
C ASN A 149 -3.89 -24.99 8.31
N VAL A 150 -4.25 -23.94 7.58
CA VAL A 150 -5.41 -23.10 7.85
C VAL A 150 -6.37 -23.17 6.66
N LYS A 151 -7.64 -23.52 6.91
CA LYS A 151 -8.68 -23.58 5.88
C LYS A 151 -9.76 -22.54 6.17
N LEU A 152 -10.13 -21.75 5.17
CA LEU A 152 -11.24 -20.81 5.24
C LEU A 152 -12.30 -21.19 4.20
N ALA A 153 -13.53 -21.43 4.65
CA ALA A 153 -14.68 -21.66 3.80
C ALA A 153 -15.39 -20.34 3.46
N GLN A 154 -16.17 -20.32 2.37
CA GLN A 154 -16.92 -19.14 1.97
C GLN A 154 -18.00 -18.80 3.00
N THR A 155 -18.00 -17.57 3.50
CA THR A 155 -19.07 -17.08 4.37
C THR A 155 -20.25 -16.56 3.54
N THR A 156 -21.47 -16.82 3.99
CA THR A 156 -22.74 -16.42 3.34
C THR A 156 -22.91 -14.90 3.21
N ALA A 157 -22.13 -14.09 3.93
CA ALA A 157 -22.16 -12.63 3.87
C ALA A 157 -21.57 -12.04 2.56
N SER A 158 -20.85 -12.83 1.77
CA SER A 158 -20.14 -12.37 0.57
C SER A 158 -21.00 -12.30 -0.71
N THR A 159 -22.25 -12.79 -0.69
CA THR A 159 -23.11 -12.90 -1.88
C THR A 159 -23.75 -11.58 -2.35
N ARG A 160 -23.61 -10.46 -1.62
CA ARG A 160 -24.37 -9.22 -1.91
C ARG A 160 -23.70 -8.15 -2.79
N LYS A 161 -22.53 -8.40 -3.39
CA LYS A 161 -21.89 -7.42 -4.30
C LYS A 161 -21.47 -8.02 -5.64
N LYS A 162 -22.44 -8.50 -6.40
CA LYS A 162 -22.36 -8.62 -7.87
C LYS A 162 -23.63 -8.04 -8.49
N LYS A 163 -23.65 -6.72 -8.63
CA LYS A 163 -24.33 -5.95 -9.69
C LYS A 163 -23.51 -4.67 -9.87
N LEU A 164 -22.57 -4.71 -10.81
CA LEU A 164 -22.35 -3.55 -11.68
C LEU A 164 -23.38 -3.68 -12.80
#